data_AF-J9F0M2-F1
#
_entry.id   AF-J9F0M2-F1
#
_cell.length_a   1.000
_cell.length_b   1.000
_cell.length_c   1.000
_cell.angle_alpha   90.00
_cell.angle_beta   90.00
_cell.angle_gamma   90.00
#
_symmetry.space_group_name_H-M   'P 1'
#
loop_
_entity.id
_entity.type
_entity.pdbx_description
1 polymer ?
#
loop_
_entity_poly.entity_id
_entity_poly.type
_entity_poly.pdbx_seq_one_letter_code
_entity_poly.pdbx_strand_id
1 'polypeptide(L)'
;MVGISAEISTQQKISKFAGEEFDVSNVRTVFAGASKDNRKRTDRVILLVGPTGSNKSNLIDCMCNYFYGAKFDGARYKIADEIFDRHSTPIKSITKYVFNATAMPFRPVIIDTPEITIDSELPMKATACTLHDFLVESPHIHINALCLVLKFDEASISKDEKIISEVSYRILLVESLTD
;
A
#
# COMPACT_ATOMS: atom_id res chain seq x y z
N MET A 1 -8.78 22.56 38.44
CA MET A 1 -7.79 22.50 37.34
C MET A 1 -7.06 21.18 37.45
N VAL A 2 -7.47 20.18 36.66
CA VAL A 2 -6.74 18.90 36.54
C VAL A 2 -5.86 19.05 35.31
N GLY A 3 -4.54 19.12 35.51
CA GLY A 3 -3.56 19.21 34.44
C GLY A 3 -3.45 17.88 33.73
N ILE A 4 -3.83 17.85 32.45
CA ILE A 4 -3.51 16.75 31.53
C ILE A 4 -2.23 17.18 30.81
N SER A 5 -1.08 16.90 31.41
CA SER A 5 0.19 16.92 30.69
C SER A 5 0.25 15.66 29.85
N ALA A 6 0.03 15.81 28.54
CA ALA A 6 0.23 14.76 27.55
C ALA A 6 1.72 14.43 27.47
N GLU A 7 2.16 13.37 28.17
CA GLU A 7 3.40 12.68 27.84
C GLU A 7 3.21 12.02 26.46
N ILE A 8 3.64 12.71 25.41
CA ILE A 8 3.84 12.09 24.10
C ILE A 8 5.07 11.18 24.24
N SER A 9 4.84 9.94 24.69
CA SER A 9 5.83 8.86 24.63
C SER A 9 6.35 8.75 23.20
N THR A 10 7.64 9.04 22.99
CA THR A 10 8.33 8.83 21.71
C THR A 10 8.45 7.33 21.46
N GLN A 11 7.40 6.71 20.92
CA GLN A 11 7.44 5.29 20.55
C GLN A 11 8.51 5.08 19.47
N GLN A 12 9.46 4.19 19.75
CA GLN A 12 10.51 3.84 18.82
C GLN A 12 9.91 3.22 17.55
N LYS A 13 10.17 3.85 16.40
CA LYS A 13 9.84 3.30 15.08
C LYS A 13 10.97 2.39 14.61
N ILE A 14 10.67 1.13 14.34
CA ILE A 14 11.60 0.12 13.86
C ILE A 14 11.28 -0.17 12.39
N SER A 15 12.25 0.07 11.51
CA SER A 15 12.13 -0.31 10.09
C SER A 15 12.00 -1.83 9.97
N LYS A 16 11.10 -2.26 9.07
CA LYS A 16 10.96 -3.66 8.68
C LYS A 16 11.61 -3.96 7.34
N PHE A 17 12.28 -3.01 6.69
CA PHE A 17 12.94 -3.26 5.43
C PHE A 17 13.95 -4.40 5.55
N ALA A 18 13.79 -5.40 4.69
CA ALA A 18 14.66 -6.57 4.65
C ALA A 18 15.25 -6.84 3.26
N GLY A 19 14.95 -5.98 2.28
CA GLY A 19 15.45 -6.07 0.92
C GLY A 19 14.47 -5.53 -0.09
N GLU A 20 14.97 -5.36 -1.31
CA GLU A 20 14.17 -4.96 -2.45
C GLU A 20 14.60 -5.68 -3.72
N GLU A 21 13.64 -5.85 -4.63
CA GLU A 21 13.84 -6.38 -5.98
C GLU A 21 13.13 -5.45 -6.97
N PHE A 22 13.67 -5.35 -8.18
CA PHE A 22 13.11 -4.54 -9.25
C PHE A 22 12.76 -5.45 -10.41
N ASP A 23 11.49 -5.44 -10.79
CA ASP A 23 11.06 -6.12 -12.00
C ASP A 23 11.46 -5.29 -13.23
N VAL A 24 11.52 -5.93 -14.39
CA VAL A 24 11.69 -5.26 -15.68
C VAL A 24 10.52 -4.29 -15.92
N SER A 25 9.33 -4.66 -15.45
CA SER A 25 8.12 -3.83 -15.42
C SER A 25 8.23 -2.63 -14.46
N ASN A 26 7.19 -1.81 -14.36
CA ASN A 26 7.18 -0.63 -13.50
C ASN A 26 6.91 -0.94 -12.01
N VAL A 27 7.40 -2.09 -11.52
CA VAL A 27 7.15 -2.61 -10.18
C VAL A 27 8.44 -2.71 -9.36
N ARG A 28 8.40 -2.15 -8.14
CA ARG A 28 9.37 -2.38 -7.08
C ARG A 28 8.78 -3.36 -6.08
N THR A 29 9.50 -4.41 -5.72
CA THR A 29 9.11 -5.32 -4.63
C THR A 29 9.93 -4.99 -3.38
N VAL A 30 9.27 -4.70 -2.26
CA VAL A 30 9.90 -4.46 -0.96
C VAL A 30 9.58 -5.63 -0.04
N PHE A 31 10.61 -6.26 0.52
CA PHE A 31 10.44 -7.34 1.48
C PHE A 31 10.48 -6.80 2.90
N ALA A 32 9.45 -7.11 3.69
CA ALA A 32 9.37 -6.74 5.09
C ALA A 32 9.70 -7.93 6.01
N GLY A 33 10.43 -7.66 7.09
CA GLY A 33 10.77 -8.59 8.17
C GLY A 33 11.89 -9.57 7.84
N ALA A 34 11.88 -10.16 6.65
CA ALA A 34 12.93 -11.02 6.12
C ALA A 34 12.94 -10.96 4.59
N SER A 35 14.11 -11.13 3.95
CA SER A 35 14.22 -11.16 2.48
C SER A 35 13.57 -12.40 1.85
N LYS A 36 13.39 -13.47 2.62
CA LYS A 36 12.72 -14.72 2.22
C LYS A 36 11.74 -15.17 3.29
N ASP A 37 10.66 -15.84 2.89
CA ASP A 37 9.76 -16.49 3.84
C ASP A 37 10.14 -17.95 4.01
N ASN A 38 10.42 -18.36 5.25
CA ASN A 38 10.75 -19.75 5.58
C ASN A 38 9.49 -20.60 5.87
N ARG A 39 8.30 -20.01 5.83
CA ARG A 39 7.02 -20.70 6.00
C ARG A 39 6.25 -20.74 4.69
N LYS A 40 5.83 -21.94 4.27
CA LYS A 40 4.91 -22.11 3.14
C LYS A 40 3.52 -21.67 3.55
N ARG A 41 3.09 -20.50 3.08
CA ARG A 41 1.77 -19.91 3.31
C ARG A 41 1.24 -19.37 1.99
N THR A 42 -0.07 -19.33 1.84
CA THR A 42 -0.70 -18.70 0.67
C THR A 42 -0.63 -17.18 0.78
N ASP A 43 -0.47 -16.53 -0.36
CA ASP A 43 -0.50 -15.08 -0.42
C ASP A 43 -1.92 -14.56 -0.20
N ARG A 44 -2.01 -13.41 0.47
CA ARG A 44 -3.23 -12.61 0.57
C ARG A 44 -2.90 -11.20 0.10
N VAL A 45 -3.36 -10.89 -1.10
CA VAL A 45 -2.99 -9.67 -1.82
C VAL A 45 -4.06 -8.60 -1.63
N ILE A 46 -3.65 -7.43 -1.15
CA ILE A 46 -4.49 -6.23 -1.05
C ILE A 46 -3.99 -5.22 -2.07
N LEU A 47 -4.86 -4.74 -2.95
CA LEU A 47 -4.58 -3.62 -3.85
C LEU A 47 -5.05 -2.32 -3.19
N LEU A 48 -4.14 -1.37 -2.96
CA LEU A 48 -4.43 -0.07 -2.38
C LEU A 48 -4.53 0.99 -3.48
N VAL A 49 -5.69 1.63 -3.57
CA VAL A 49 -5.95 2.73 -4.51
C VAL A 49 -6.43 3.94 -3.73
N GLY A 50 -6.02 5.13 -4.14
CA GLY A 50 -6.50 6.36 -3.50
C GLY A 50 -5.92 7.61 -4.16
N PRO A 51 -6.61 8.75 -4.02
CA PRO A 51 -6.15 10.01 -4.59
C PRO A 51 -4.92 10.55 -3.87
N THR A 52 -4.33 11.59 -4.45
CA THR A 52 -3.22 12.31 -3.82
C THR A 52 -3.58 12.79 -2.43
N GLY A 53 -2.71 12.49 -1.46
CA GLY A 53 -2.90 12.89 -0.07
C GLY A 53 -3.88 12.02 0.73
N SER A 54 -4.29 10.86 0.21
CA SER A 54 -5.11 9.91 0.97
C SER A 54 -4.36 9.18 2.10
N ASN A 55 -3.03 9.37 2.17
CA ASN A 55 -2.16 8.77 3.19
C ASN A 55 -2.09 7.24 3.15
N LYS A 56 -2.05 6.63 1.95
CA LYS A 56 -1.83 5.18 1.77
C LYS A 56 -0.62 4.66 2.57
N SER A 57 0.49 5.40 2.58
CA SER A 57 1.70 5.06 3.34
C SER A 57 1.44 4.87 4.85
N ASN A 58 0.60 5.71 5.46
CA ASN A 58 0.23 5.55 6.88
C ASN A 58 -0.61 4.28 7.10
N LEU A 59 -1.50 3.95 6.15
CA LEU A 59 -2.27 2.71 6.21
C LEU A 59 -1.37 1.48 6.06
N ILE A 60 -0.38 1.53 5.16
CA ILE A 60 0.62 0.47 4.99
C ILE A 60 1.41 0.25 6.28
N ASP A 61 1.88 1.31 6.93
CA ASP A 61 2.55 1.22 8.24
C ASP A 61 1.61 0.67 9.32
N CYS A 62 0.33 1.04 9.31
CA CYS A 62 -0.67 0.48 10.22
C CYS A 62 -0.85 -1.04 10.01
N MET A 63 -1.02 -1.48 8.75
CA MET A 63 -1.10 -2.89 8.38
C MET A 63 0.17 -3.65 8.75
N CYS A 64 1.35 -3.05 8.55
CA CYS A 64 2.64 -3.61 8.99
C CYS A 64 2.64 -3.90 10.50
N ASN A 65 2.19 -2.95 11.31
CA ASN A 65 2.07 -3.13 12.76
C ASN A 65 1.11 -4.28 13.11
N TYR A 66 -0.04 -4.36 12.44
CA TYR A 66 -0.99 -5.44 12.62
C TYR A 66 -0.39 -6.80 12.24
N PHE A 67 0.24 -6.92 11.08
CA PHE A 67 0.82 -8.18 10.59
C PHE A 67 1.94 -8.72 11.47
N TYR A 68 2.71 -7.87 12.13
CA TYR A 68 3.76 -8.28 13.07
C TYR A 68 3.30 -8.33 14.53
N GLY A 69 2.01 -8.16 14.82
CA GLY A 69 1.47 -8.24 16.17
C GLY A 69 2.03 -7.18 17.12
N ALA A 70 2.27 -5.95 16.62
CA ALA A 70 2.77 -4.85 17.43
C ALA A 70 1.77 -4.50 18.55
N LYS A 71 2.28 -4.34 19.78
CA LYS A 71 1.47 -3.84 20.90
C LYS A 71 1.26 -2.32 20.79
N PHE A 72 0.23 -1.81 21.45
CA PHE A 72 -0.07 -0.37 21.47
C PHE A 72 0.96 0.45 22.25
N ASP A 73 1.53 -0.12 23.30
CA ASP A 73 2.53 0.49 24.19
C ASP A 73 3.98 0.11 23.83
N GLY A 74 4.16 -0.73 22.81
CA GLY A 74 5.46 -1.23 22.38
C GLY A 74 6.08 -0.43 21.24
N ALA A 75 7.16 -1.01 20.69
CA ALA A 75 7.75 -0.51 19.46
C ALA A 75 6.75 -0.56 18.30
N ARG A 76 6.81 0.45 17.43
CA ARG A 76 6.00 0.54 16.22
C ARG A 76 6.85 0.20 15.02
N TYR A 77 6.27 -0.51 14.06
CA TYR A 77 6.96 -0.89 12.84
C TYR A 77 6.67 0.10 11.71
N LYS A 78 7.66 0.31 10.83
CA LYS A 78 7.56 1.13 9.62
C LYS A 78 8.07 0.35 8.42
N ILE A 79 7.45 0.56 7.26
CA ILE A 79 7.91 0.01 5.97
C ILE A 79 7.59 0.95 4.79
N ALA A 80 6.53 1.75 4.90
CA ALA A 80 6.12 2.61 3.80
C ALA A 80 7.17 3.69 3.49
N ASP A 81 7.36 3.96 2.20
CA ASP A 81 8.31 4.93 1.65
C ASP A 81 9.77 4.67 2.03
N GLU A 82 10.10 3.50 2.57
CA GLU A 82 11.48 3.13 2.86
C GLU A 82 12.21 2.89 1.53
N ILE A 83 13.31 3.61 1.34
CA ILE A 83 14.19 3.53 0.16
C ILE A 83 15.55 3.10 0.68
N PHE A 84 16.10 2.01 0.11
CA PHE A 84 17.38 1.45 0.58
C PHE A 84 18.53 2.43 0.34
N ASP A 85 18.66 2.90 -0.89
CA ASP A 85 19.61 3.93 -1.28
C ASP A 85 18.94 4.93 -2.22
N ARG A 86 18.84 6.18 -1.78
CA ARG A 86 18.22 7.26 -2.56
C ARG A 86 18.93 7.54 -3.88
N HIS A 87 20.18 7.12 -4.02
CA HIS A 87 20.97 7.31 -5.23
C HIS A 87 20.83 6.17 -6.23
N SER A 88 20.52 4.94 -5.77
CA SER A 88 20.50 3.76 -6.63
C SER A 88 19.13 3.09 -6.80
N THR A 89 18.19 3.27 -5.87
CA THR A 89 16.84 2.69 -5.95
C THR A 89 16.06 3.37 -7.10
N PRO A 90 15.73 2.67 -8.20
CA PRO A 90 14.95 3.24 -9.28
C PRO A 90 13.56 3.65 -8.82
N ILE A 91 13.07 4.77 -9.37
CA ILE A 91 11.68 5.21 -9.15
C ILE A 91 10.78 4.29 -9.98
N LYS A 92 9.95 3.50 -9.30
CA LYS A 92 8.90 2.65 -9.89
C LYS A 92 7.54 3.17 -9.44
N SER A 93 6.55 3.08 -10.30
CA SER A 93 5.21 3.61 -10.02
C SER A 93 4.42 2.73 -9.05
N ILE A 94 4.61 1.41 -9.11
CA ILE A 94 3.92 0.45 -8.25
C ILE A 94 4.91 -0.14 -7.26
N THR A 95 4.53 -0.18 -5.99
CA THR A 95 5.32 -0.84 -4.95
C THR A 95 4.55 -2.03 -4.37
N LYS A 96 5.13 -3.23 -4.48
CA LYS A 96 4.62 -4.46 -3.90
C LYS A 96 5.34 -4.74 -2.59
N TYR A 97 4.67 -4.60 -1.46
CA TYR A 97 5.18 -4.95 -0.14
C TYR A 97 4.87 -6.42 0.17
N VAL A 98 5.90 -7.24 0.34
CA VAL A 98 5.78 -8.66 0.69
C VAL A 98 6.17 -8.84 2.15
N PHE A 99 5.21 -9.23 3.00
CA PHE A 99 5.43 -9.32 4.44
C PHE A 99 5.81 -10.74 4.87
N ASN A 100 7.11 -10.95 5.07
CA ASN A 100 7.66 -12.23 5.52
C ASN A 100 7.76 -12.28 7.05
N ALA A 101 7.83 -13.49 7.62
CA ALA A 101 7.98 -13.70 9.07
C ALA A 101 6.91 -13.00 9.95
N THR A 102 5.69 -12.82 9.44
CA THR A 102 4.57 -12.17 10.14
C THR A 102 3.90 -13.07 11.20
N ALA A 103 3.06 -12.50 12.07
CA ALA A 103 2.19 -13.26 12.97
C ALA A 103 0.97 -13.89 12.27
N MET A 104 0.74 -13.56 10.98
CA MET A 104 -0.44 -13.98 10.23
C MET A 104 -0.36 -15.45 9.76
N PRO A 105 -1.51 -16.17 9.66
CA PRO A 105 -1.55 -17.54 9.14
C PRO A 105 -1.36 -17.63 7.61
N PHE A 106 -1.41 -16.49 6.92
CA PHE A 106 -1.13 -16.32 5.48
C PHE A 106 0.05 -15.36 5.28
N ARG A 107 0.57 -15.23 4.05
CA ARG A 107 1.58 -14.21 3.71
C ARG A 107 0.90 -12.94 3.18
N PRO A 108 0.88 -11.84 3.94
CA PRO A 108 0.27 -10.59 3.46
C PRO A 108 1.12 -9.99 2.34
N VAL A 109 0.45 -9.50 1.31
CA VAL A 109 1.06 -8.73 0.21
C VAL A 109 0.20 -7.49 0.00
N ILE A 110 0.84 -6.31 -0.04
CA ILE A 110 0.17 -5.06 -0.37
C ILE A 110 0.73 -4.54 -1.69
N ILE A 111 -0.14 -4.24 -2.64
CA ILE A 111 0.21 -3.55 -3.88
C ILE A 111 -0.22 -2.10 -3.70
N ASP A 112 0.76 -1.22 -3.60
CA ASP A 112 0.58 0.21 -3.49
C ASP A 112 0.68 0.84 -4.88
N THR A 113 -0.39 1.50 -5.31
CA THR A 113 -0.46 2.15 -6.63
C THR A 113 -0.04 3.62 -6.53
N PRO A 114 0.34 4.25 -7.66
CA PRO A 114 0.43 5.70 -7.73
C PRO A 114 -0.84 6.36 -7.22
N GLU A 115 -0.69 7.57 -6.70
CA GLU A 115 -1.82 8.39 -6.35
C GLU A 115 -2.64 8.78 -7.59
N ILE A 116 -3.96 8.87 -7.42
CA ILE A 116 -4.85 9.41 -8.45
C ILE A 116 -4.91 10.93 -8.26
N THR A 117 -4.34 11.70 -9.17
CA THR A 117 -4.46 13.16 -9.15
C THR A 117 -5.81 13.56 -9.75
N ILE A 118 -6.68 14.22 -8.98
CA ILE A 118 -8.04 14.58 -9.42
C ILE A 118 -8.06 15.88 -10.25
N ASP A 119 -7.00 16.69 -10.15
CA ASP A 119 -6.98 18.05 -10.72
C ASP A 119 -6.74 18.11 -12.24
N SER A 120 -6.52 16.96 -12.89
CA SER A 120 -6.45 16.89 -14.36
C SER A 120 -6.71 15.49 -14.90
N GLU A 121 -7.39 15.40 -16.05
CA GLU A 121 -7.73 14.12 -16.69
C GLU A 121 -6.50 13.31 -17.12
N LEU A 122 -5.40 13.97 -17.46
CA LEU A 122 -4.21 13.34 -18.03
C LEU A 122 -3.46 12.47 -16.99
N PRO A 123 -3.14 12.97 -15.77
CA PRO A 123 -2.66 12.13 -14.67
C PRO A 123 -3.60 11.00 -14.27
N MET A 124 -4.93 11.23 -14.26
CA MET A 124 -5.90 10.16 -13.97
C MET A 124 -5.80 9.01 -14.98
N LYS A 125 -5.67 9.33 -16.27
CA LYS A 125 -5.46 8.33 -17.32
C LYS A 125 -4.13 7.60 -17.15
N ALA A 126 -3.05 8.31 -16.80
CA ALA A 126 -1.74 7.70 -16.57
C ALA A 126 -1.74 6.68 -15.42
N THR A 127 -2.37 7.01 -14.28
CA THR A 127 -2.50 6.08 -13.15
C THR A 127 -3.36 4.87 -13.52
N ALA A 128 -4.45 5.07 -14.27
CA ALA A 128 -5.29 3.98 -14.74
C ALA A 128 -4.56 3.05 -15.73
N CYS A 129 -3.81 3.60 -16.69
CA CYS A 129 -2.97 2.82 -17.62
C CYS A 129 -1.89 2.04 -16.86
N THR A 130 -1.21 2.68 -15.91
CA THR A 130 -0.18 2.02 -15.09
C THR A 130 -0.75 0.82 -14.32
N LEU A 131 -1.94 0.98 -13.73
CA LEU A 131 -2.59 -0.11 -13.02
C LEU A 131 -3.06 -1.22 -13.97
N HIS A 132 -3.63 -0.84 -15.12
CA HIS A 132 -4.03 -1.79 -16.16
C HIS A 132 -2.84 -2.64 -16.64
N ASP A 133 -1.75 -1.99 -17.02
CA ASP A 133 -0.55 -2.65 -17.54
C ASP A 133 0.01 -3.62 -16.51
N PHE A 134 0.07 -3.21 -15.23
CA PHE A 134 0.49 -4.08 -14.15
C PHE A 134 -0.37 -5.35 -14.00
N LEU A 135 -1.70 -5.22 -14.11
CA LEU A 135 -2.61 -6.35 -13.95
C LEU A 135 -2.50 -7.31 -15.14
N VAL A 136 -2.38 -6.78 -16.36
CA VAL A 136 -2.17 -7.58 -17.58
C VAL A 136 -0.82 -8.30 -17.55
N GLU A 137 0.24 -7.62 -17.10
CA GLU A 137 1.58 -8.20 -16.98
C GLU A 137 1.71 -9.20 -15.80
N SER A 138 0.74 -9.20 -14.87
CA SER A 138 0.75 -10.04 -13.67
C SER A 138 -0.46 -10.98 -13.58
N PRO A 139 -0.73 -11.83 -14.60
CA PRO A 139 -1.94 -12.66 -14.66
C PRO A 139 -2.03 -13.70 -13.53
N HIS A 140 -0.93 -13.95 -12.82
CA HIS A 140 -0.86 -14.89 -11.69
C HIS A 140 -1.19 -14.23 -10.35
N ILE A 141 -1.35 -12.91 -10.28
CA ILE A 141 -1.71 -12.21 -9.05
C ILE A 141 -3.22 -12.32 -8.85
N HIS A 142 -3.62 -13.04 -7.82
CA HIS A 142 -5.00 -13.06 -7.36
C HIS A 142 -5.21 -12.01 -6.27
N ILE A 143 -5.91 -10.92 -6.61
CA ILE A 143 -6.27 -9.87 -5.64
C ILE A 143 -7.36 -10.39 -4.71
N ASN A 144 -7.07 -10.44 -3.41
CA ASN A 144 -8.01 -10.90 -2.40
C ASN A 144 -8.86 -9.79 -1.81
N ALA A 145 -8.38 -8.55 -1.86
CA ALA A 145 -9.12 -7.38 -1.45
C ALA A 145 -8.67 -6.15 -2.23
N LEU A 146 -9.61 -5.30 -2.56
CA LEU A 146 -9.35 -3.94 -3.00
C LEU A 146 -9.70 -2.98 -1.88
N CYS A 147 -8.79 -2.04 -1.60
CA CYS A 147 -9.00 -1.03 -0.58
C CYS A 147 -8.84 0.36 -1.19
N LEU A 148 -9.96 1.08 -1.21
CA LEU A 148 -10.02 2.49 -1.57
C LEU A 148 -9.71 3.33 -0.32
N VAL A 149 -8.60 4.05 -0.35
CA VAL A 149 -8.17 4.94 0.72
C VAL A 149 -8.60 6.35 0.37
N LEU A 150 -9.53 6.89 1.16
CA LEU A 150 -10.03 8.26 1.01
C LEU A 150 -9.51 9.13 2.14
N LYS A 151 -9.26 10.40 1.82
CA LYS A 151 -8.95 11.40 2.84
C LYS A 151 -10.26 11.81 3.51
N PHE A 152 -10.30 11.76 4.82
CA PHE A 152 -11.39 12.35 5.59
C PHE A 152 -11.01 13.80 5.93
N ASP A 153 -11.55 14.76 5.19
CA ASP A 153 -11.68 16.14 5.64
C ASP A 153 -13.13 16.60 5.50
N GLU A 154 -13.59 17.55 6.32
CA GLU A 154 -15.00 17.98 6.30
C GLU A 154 -15.45 18.52 4.92
N ALA A 155 -14.49 18.89 4.05
CA ALA A 155 -14.74 19.36 2.69
C ALA A 155 -14.74 18.24 1.62
N SER A 156 -14.27 17.03 1.94
CA SER A 156 -14.11 15.92 0.98
C SER A 156 -15.31 15.00 0.89
N ILE A 157 -16.16 14.94 1.93
CA ILE A 157 -17.32 14.03 1.98
C ILE A 157 -18.26 14.22 0.78
N SER A 158 -18.42 15.43 0.25
CA SER A 158 -19.25 15.68 -0.94
C SER A 158 -18.53 15.41 -2.28
N LYS A 159 -17.20 15.29 -2.29
CA LYS A 159 -16.41 14.93 -3.48
C LYS A 159 -16.18 13.42 -3.58
N ASP A 160 -16.30 12.70 -2.47
CA ASP A 160 -16.04 11.27 -2.36
C ASP A 160 -17.00 10.42 -3.21
N GLU A 161 -18.25 10.86 -3.45
CA GLU A 161 -19.18 10.14 -4.35
C GLU A 161 -18.64 10.03 -5.78
N LYS A 162 -18.02 11.09 -6.31
CA LYS A 162 -17.43 11.06 -7.67
C LYS A 162 -16.25 10.09 -7.71
N ILE A 163 -15.39 10.12 -6.69
CA ILE A 163 -14.23 9.23 -6.58
C ILE A 163 -14.68 7.77 -6.47
N ILE A 164 -15.68 7.48 -5.63
CA ILE A 164 -16.26 6.13 -5.49
C ILE A 164 -16.81 5.67 -6.85
N SER A 165 -17.58 6.50 -7.55
CA SER A 165 -18.14 6.14 -8.86
C SER A 165 -17.06 5.83 -9.91
N GLU A 166 -15.99 6.62 -9.95
CA GLU A 166 -14.88 6.43 -10.90
C GLU A 166 -14.05 5.20 -10.57
N VAL A 167 -13.79 4.96 -9.28
CA VAL A 167 -13.08 3.78 -8.80
C VAL A 167 -13.92 2.53 -9.09
N SER A 168 -15.20 2.52 -8.73
CA SER A 168 -16.14 1.42 -9.05
C SER A 168 -16.20 1.13 -10.55
N TYR A 169 -16.37 2.15 -11.39
CA TYR A 169 -16.42 1.96 -12.85
C TYR A 169 -15.13 1.37 -13.40
N ARG A 170 -13.96 1.78 -12.87
CA ARG A 170 -12.66 1.28 -13.32
C ARG A 170 -12.34 -0.11 -12.81
N ILE A 171 -12.75 -0.47 -11.59
CA ILE A 171 -12.68 -1.85 -11.10
C ILE A 171 -13.53 -2.76 -11.99
N LEU A 172 -14.75 -2.32 -12.32
CA LEU A 172 -15.64 -3.07 -13.20
C LEU A 172 -15.02 -3.29 -14.59
N LEU A 173 -14.32 -2.28 -15.12
CA LEU A 173 -13.57 -2.41 -16.37
C LEU A 173 -12.42 -3.42 -16.26
N VAL A 174 -11.71 -3.44 -15.14
CA VAL A 174 -10.64 -4.42 -14.88
C VAL A 174 -11.22 -5.84 -14.75
N GLU A 175 -12.32 -6.02 -14.03
CA GLU A 175 -13.00 -7.32 -13.90
C GLU A 175 -13.49 -7.85 -15.26
N SER A 176 -14.01 -6.97 -16.11
CA SER A 176 -14.46 -7.33 -17.48
C SER A 176 -13.34 -7.77 -18.44
N LEU A 177 -12.07 -7.57 -18.06
CA LEU A 177 -10.90 -7.96 -18.84
C LEU A 177 -10.24 -9.25 -18.32
N THR A 178 -10.69 -9.76 -17.18
CA THR A 178 -10.13 -10.96 -16.53
C THR A 178 -11.00 -12.22 -16.65
N ASP A 179 -12.17 -12.11 -17.30
CA ASP A 179 -13.03 -13.23 -17.75
C ASP A 179 -12.88 -13.49 -19.25
#